data_AF-A0A3T0SAT9-F1
#
_entry.id   AF-A0A3T0SAT9-F1
#
_cell.length_a   1.000
_cell.length_b   1.000
_cell.length_c   1.000
_cell.angle_alpha   90.00
_cell.angle_beta   90.00
_cell.angle_gamma   90.00
#
_symmetry.space_group_name_H-M   'P 1'
#
loop_
_entity.id
_entity.type
_entity.pdbx_description
1 polymer ?
#
loop_
_entity_poly.entity_id
_entity_poly.type
_entity_poly.pdbx_seq_one_letter_code
_entity_poly.pdbx_strand_id
1 'polypeptide(L)'
;MLHRPIYDEVMSRAARWANGCHPSVAERYANELARYARLTSACDALECFMGCRPLADEDVFSTLAQRRSQIADLLAQANLEAFEQEAESGIYLTIPYFLRCSDKQPVWLLNRTAQRVTYIRRSLYAYASTDDGVDEYQDSGSAFADGIAAGAVIEPGEKLQIDTYSMSWDGDFVSNRRVVLLVDDERGEWFASISKLAGFLWDENLHGLHLLKKVKRL
;
A
#
# COMPACT_ATOMS: atom_id res chain seq x y z
N MET A 1 -22.51 -23.55 14.95
CA MET A 1 -22.32 -22.16 14.49
C MET A 1 -23.66 -21.45 14.60
N LEU A 2 -23.75 -20.37 15.38
CA LEU A 2 -24.99 -19.58 15.47
C LEU A 2 -25.27 -18.96 14.10
N HIS A 3 -26.44 -19.25 13.55
CA HIS A 3 -26.88 -18.76 12.25
C HIS A 3 -27.16 -17.25 12.36
N ARG A 4 -26.12 -16.43 12.19
CA ARG A 4 -26.31 -14.99 12.02
C ARG A 4 -26.87 -14.75 10.62
N PRO A 5 -27.94 -13.97 10.48
CA PRO A 5 -28.40 -13.51 9.17
C PRO A 5 -27.23 -12.90 8.39
N ILE A 6 -27.13 -13.20 7.08
CA ILE A 6 -26.09 -12.64 6.19
C ILE A 6 -26.05 -11.11 6.28
N TYR A 7 -27.21 -10.49 6.46
CA TYR A 7 -27.34 -9.06 6.68
C TYR A 7 -26.50 -8.55 7.87
N ASP A 8 -26.60 -9.21 9.03
CA ASP A 8 -25.89 -8.79 10.25
C ASP A 8 -24.37 -8.94 10.09
N GLU A 9 -23.92 -10.00 9.41
CA GLU A 9 -22.50 -10.22 9.10
C GLU A 9 -21.96 -9.12 8.18
N VAL A 10 -22.69 -8.79 7.11
CA VAL A 10 -22.31 -7.72 6.18
C VAL A 10 -22.26 -6.36 6.89
N MET A 11 -23.27 -6.04 7.71
CA MET A 11 -23.31 -4.76 8.43
C MET A 11 -22.18 -4.67 9.47
N SER A 12 -21.92 -5.76 10.21
CA SER A 12 -20.80 -5.81 11.15
C SER A 12 -19.45 -5.64 10.46
N ARG A 13 -19.26 -6.26 9.29
CA ARG A 13 -18.05 -6.10 8.47
C ARG A 13 -17.90 -4.68 7.95
N ALA A 14 -18.97 -4.08 7.41
CA ALA A 14 -18.95 -2.70 6.93
C ALA A 14 -18.53 -1.72 8.04
N ALA A 15 -19.09 -1.88 9.25
CA ALA A 15 -18.71 -1.07 10.41
C ALA A 15 -17.23 -1.27 10.80
N ARG A 16 -16.75 -2.53 10.79
CA ARG A 16 -15.35 -2.83 11.09
C ARG A 16 -14.39 -2.18 10.09
N TRP A 17 -14.71 -2.26 8.79
CA TRP A 17 -13.90 -1.63 7.75
C TRP A 17 -13.92 -0.11 7.85
N ALA A 18 -15.08 0.49 8.15
CA ALA A 18 -15.17 1.92 8.39
C ALA A 18 -14.29 2.37 9.58
N ASN A 19 -14.27 1.62 10.68
CA ASN A 19 -13.43 1.92 11.84
C ASN A 19 -11.92 1.79 11.56
N GLY A 20 -11.52 1.02 10.56
CA GLY A 20 -10.13 0.89 10.14
C GLY A 20 -9.69 1.95 9.12
N CYS A 21 -10.62 2.77 8.61
CA CYS A 21 -10.32 3.88 7.71
C CYS A 21 -10.13 5.18 8.48
N HIS A 22 -9.46 6.14 7.83
CA HIS A 22 -9.50 7.54 8.23
C HIS A 22 -10.96 8.03 8.34
N PRO A 23 -11.35 8.81 9.37
CA PRO A 23 -12.74 9.20 9.59
C PRO A 23 -13.41 9.89 8.38
N SER A 24 -12.69 10.81 7.71
CA SER A 24 -13.22 11.50 6.52
C SER A 24 -13.41 10.56 5.32
N VAL A 25 -12.62 9.50 5.23
CA VAL A 25 -12.73 8.47 4.18
C VAL A 25 -13.89 7.54 4.50
N ALA A 26 -14.04 7.14 5.76
CA ALA A 26 -15.15 6.32 6.22
C ALA A 26 -16.51 6.98 5.92
N GLU A 27 -16.62 8.29 6.15
CA GLU A 27 -17.83 9.06 5.83
C GLU A 27 -18.03 9.21 4.32
N ARG A 28 -17.01 9.68 3.59
CA ARG A 28 -17.10 9.97 2.16
C ARG A 28 -17.36 8.73 1.30
N TYR A 29 -16.79 7.58 1.69
CA TYR A 29 -16.83 6.32 0.93
C TYR A 29 -17.67 5.24 1.63
N ALA A 30 -18.68 5.63 2.41
CA ALA A 30 -19.54 4.70 3.14
C ALA A 30 -20.25 3.67 2.22
N ASN A 31 -20.65 4.08 1.02
CA ASN A 31 -21.31 3.21 0.04
C ASN A 31 -20.33 2.15 -0.52
N GLU A 32 -19.12 2.57 -0.84
CA GLU A 32 -18.02 1.72 -1.29
C GLU A 32 -17.64 0.71 -0.21
N LEU A 33 -17.54 1.14 1.06
CA LEU A 33 -17.30 0.26 2.21
C LEU A 33 -18.41 -0.79 2.38
N ALA A 34 -19.68 -0.40 2.27
CA ALA A 34 -20.80 -1.33 2.32
C ALA A 34 -20.81 -2.32 1.14
N ARG A 35 -20.41 -1.87 -0.06
CA ARG A 35 -20.26 -2.74 -1.23
C ARG A 35 -19.06 -3.69 -1.07
N TYR A 36 -17.94 -3.20 -0.56
CA TYR A 36 -16.76 -3.99 -0.24
C TYR A 36 -17.09 -5.09 0.76
N ALA A 37 -17.80 -4.77 1.85
CA ALA A 37 -18.22 -5.76 2.85
C ALA A 37 -19.09 -6.88 2.25
N ARG A 38 -20.02 -6.54 1.34
CA ARG A 38 -20.85 -7.53 0.61
C ARG A 38 -20.00 -8.42 -0.29
N LEU A 39 -19.12 -7.83 -1.10
CA LEU A 39 -18.25 -8.56 -2.01
C LEU A 39 -17.29 -9.48 -1.24
N THR A 40 -16.70 -9.01 -0.15
CA THR A 40 -15.84 -9.81 0.72
C THR A 40 -16.60 -10.99 1.32
N SER A 41 -17.83 -10.78 1.80
CA SER A 41 -18.66 -11.89 2.31
C SER A 41 -19.01 -12.92 1.25
N ALA A 42 -19.31 -12.48 0.02
CA ALA A 42 -19.56 -13.39 -1.11
C ALA A 42 -18.29 -14.15 -1.52
N CYS A 43 -17.15 -13.48 -1.59
CA CYS A 43 -15.87 -14.10 -1.92
C CYS A 43 -15.47 -15.13 -0.85
N ASP A 44 -15.55 -14.79 0.44
CA ASP A 44 -15.22 -15.70 1.53
C ASP A 44 -16.10 -16.97 1.48
N ALA A 45 -17.40 -16.81 1.22
CA ALA A 45 -18.32 -17.94 1.09
C ALA A 45 -17.95 -18.88 -0.07
N LEU A 46 -17.51 -18.31 -1.20
CA LEU A 46 -17.04 -19.10 -2.35
C LEU A 46 -15.66 -19.71 -2.08
N GLU A 47 -14.77 -19.02 -1.36
CA GLU A 47 -13.45 -19.50 -0.93
C GLU A 47 -13.56 -20.73 -0.01
N CYS A 48 -14.64 -20.88 0.76
CA CYS A 48 -14.90 -22.10 1.53
C CYS A 48 -15.00 -23.38 0.67
N PHE A 49 -15.23 -23.26 -0.64
CA PHE A 49 -15.29 -24.39 -1.57
C PHE A 49 -14.01 -24.54 -2.42
N MET A 50 -12.90 -23.88 -2.06
CA MET A 50 -11.62 -24.04 -2.78
C MET A 50 -11.24 -25.52 -2.93
N GLY A 51 -10.84 -25.91 -4.14
CA GLY A 51 -10.52 -27.31 -4.51
C GLY A 51 -11.73 -28.18 -4.88
N CYS A 52 -12.95 -27.77 -4.54
CA CYS A 52 -14.20 -28.47 -4.85
C CYS A 52 -15.23 -27.56 -5.54
N ARG A 53 -14.83 -26.35 -5.95
CA ARG A 53 -15.73 -25.37 -6.55
C ARG A 53 -16.10 -25.82 -7.97
N PRO A 54 -17.39 -25.79 -8.36
CA PRO A 54 -17.78 -26.03 -9.74
C PRO A 54 -17.10 -25.03 -10.68
N LEU A 55 -16.64 -25.48 -11.86
CA LEU A 55 -15.99 -24.62 -12.85
C LEU A 55 -16.83 -23.38 -13.22
N ALA A 56 -18.16 -23.52 -13.27
CA ALA A 56 -19.08 -22.42 -13.55
C ALA A 56 -19.02 -21.29 -12.50
N ASP A 57 -18.62 -21.59 -11.26
CA ASP A 57 -18.50 -20.62 -10.18
C ASP A 57 -17.10 -19.98 -10.12
N GLU A 58 -16.12 -20.48 -10.88
CA GLU A 58 -14.77 -19.86 -10.96
C GLU A 58 -14.82 -18.50 -11.66
N ASP A 59 -15.55 -18.39 -12.77
CA ASP A 59 -15.76 -17.13 -13.50
C ASP A 59 -16.51 -16.09 -12.66
N VAL A 60 -17.48 -16.56 -11.87
CA VAL A 60 -18.22 -15.70 -10.95
C VAL A 60 -17.30 -15.21 -9.83
N PHE A 61 -16.52 -16.11 -9.23
CA PHE A 61 -15.57 -15.74 -8.18
C PHE A 61 -14.53 -14.73 -8.67
N SER A 62 -13.91 -14.97 -9.82
CA SER A 62 -12.88 -14.09 -10.37
C SER A 62 -13.43 -12.68 -10.59
N THR A 63 -14.65 -12.57 -11.12
CA THR A 63 -15.35 -11.30 -11.31
C THR A 63 -15.62 -10.59 -9.97
N LEU A 64 -16.08 -11.33 -8.95
CA LEU A 64 -16.36 -10.76 -7.62
C LEU A 64 -15.07 -10.32 -6.92
N ALA A 65 -14.01 -11.14 -7.00
CA ALA A 65 -12.70 -10.85 -6.43
C ALA A 65 -12.05 -9.63 -7.09
N GLN A 66 -12.15 -9.50 -8.41
CA GLN A 66 -11.68 -8.33 -9.14
C GLN A 66 -12.39 -7.05 -8.68
N ARG A 67 -13.73 -7.08 -8.59
CA ARG A 67 -14.52 -5.94 -8.10
C ARG A 67 -14.20 -5.59 -6.64
N ARG A 68 -13.95 -6.61 -5.80
CA ARG A 68 -13.51 -6.42 -4.41
C ARG A 68 -12.17 -5.66 -4.38
N SER A 69 -11.22 -6.10 -5.19
CA SER A 69 -9.88 -5.50 -5.27
C SER A 69 -9.91 -4.06 -5.79
N GLN A 70 -10.71 -3.77 -6.82
CA GLN A 70 -10.90 -2.40 -7.33
C GLN A 70 -11.42 -1.43 -6.26
N ILE A 71 -12.37 -1.86 -5.43
CA ILE A 71 -12.86 -1.03 -4.32
C ILE A 71 -11.80 -0.92 -3.22
N ALA A 72 -11.07 -1.99 -2.93
CA ALA A 72 -9.97 -1.95 -1.97
C ALA A 72 -8.86 -0.98 -2.41
N ASP A 73 -8.49 -0.94 -3.69
CA ASP A 73 -7.51 0.01 -4.22
C ASP A 73 -7.98 1.46 -4.08
N LEU A 74 -9.25 1.72 -4.39
CA LEU A 74 -9.87 3.03 -4.19
C LEU A 74 -9.78 3.47 -2.72
N LEU A 75 -10.16 2.57 -1.79
CA LEU A 75 -10.12 2.85 -0.36
C LEU A 75 -8.67 2.98 0.15
N ALA A 76 -7.74 2.17 -0.34
CA ALA A 76 -6.32 2.23 0.02
C ALA A 76 -5.73 3.61 -0.32
N GLN A 77 -5.96 4.07 -1.55
CA GLN A 77 -5.49 5.36 -2.01
C GLN A 77 -6.15 6.52 -1.24
N ALA A 78 -7.47 6.48 -1.04
CA ALA A 78 -8.18 7.52 -0.33
C ALA A 78 -7.73 7.64 1.14
N ASN A 79 -7.51 6.50 1.82
CA ASN A 79 -6.97 6.48 3.17
C ASN A 79 -5.58 7.08 3.22
N LEU A 80 -4.69 6.62 2.33
CA LEU A 80 -3.33 7.13 2.28
C LEU A 80 -3.33 8.65 2.10
N GLU A 81 -4.07 9.16 1.10
CA GLU A 81 -4.15 10.61 0.84
C GLU A 81 -4.67 11.40 2.04
N ALA A 82 -5.63 10.87 2.81
CA ALA A 82 -6.11 11.53 4.01
C ALA A 82 -5.02 11.61 5.10
N PHE A 83 -4.34 10.51 5.39
CA PHE A 83 -3.26 10.47 6.38
C PHE A 83 -2.02 11.27 5.93
N GLU A 84 -1.72 11.34 4.64
CA GLU A 84 -0.64 12.19 4.09
C GLU A 84 -0.86 13.68 4.41
N GLN A 85 -2.12 14.14 4.50
CA GLN A 85 -2.41 15.54 4.85
C GLN A 85 -2.12 15.85 6.32
N GLU A 86 -2.28 14.85 7.19
CA GLU A 86 -2.09 14.97 8.64
C GLU A 86 -0.65 14.62 9.07
N ALA A 87 0.14 14.04 8.17
CA ALA A 87 1.52 13.67 8.42
C ALA A 87 2.38 14.87 8.83
N GLU A 88 3.21 14.64 9.85
CA GLU A 88 4.21 15.58 10.34
C GLU A 88 5.23 15.96 9.26
N SER A 89 6.03 16.99 9.54
CA SER A 89 7.09 17.42 8.63
C SER A 89 8.14 16.32 8.45
N GLY A 90 8.41 15.94 7.20
CA GLY A 90 9.34 14.87 6.88
C GLY A 90 9.31 14.51 5.40
N ILE A 91 10.18 13.59 5.01
CA ILE A 91 10.16 12.96 3.69
C ILE A 91 9.72 11.52 3.91
N TYR A 92 8.75 11.04 3.15
CA TYR A 92 8.17 9.71 3.35
C TYR A 92 8.22 8.90 2.06
N LEU A 93 8.39 7.59 2.19
CA LEU A 93 7.86 6.67 1.19
C LEU A 93 6.44 6.33 1.58
N THR A 94 5.49 6.53 0.67
CA THR A 94 4.09 6.24 0.92
C THR A 94 3.58 5.14 -0.01
N ILE A 95 2.91 4.15 0.56
CA ILE A 95 2.44 2.96 -0.15
C ILE A 95 1.01 2.68 0.30
N PRO A 96 0.01 2.77 -0.59
CA PRO A 96 -1.36 2.52 -0.20
C PRO A 96 -1.56 1.04 0.11
N TYR A 97 -2.33 0.78 1.14
CA TYR A 97 -2.74 -0.57 1.49
C TYR A 97 -4.18 -0.60 1.97
N PHE A 98 -4.90 -1.60 1.50
CA PHE A 98 -6.16 -2.04 2.07
C PHE A 98 -6.23 -3.55 1.92
N LEU A 99 -6.95 -4.23 2.82
CA LEU A 99 -7.06 -5.68 2.74
C LEU A 99 -7.61 -6.09 1.36
N ARG A 100 -7.00 -7.09 0.70
CA ARG A 100 -7.34 -7.56 -0.65
C ARG A 100 -7.27 -6.48 -1.76
N CYS A 101 -6.49 -5.40 -1.57
CA CYS A 101 -6.08 -4.52 -2.66
C CYS A 101 -5.28 -5.29 -3.73
N SER A 102 -5.08 -4.69 -4.89
CA SER A 102 -4.27 -5.27 -5.97
C SER A 102 -2.84 -5.54 -5.50
N ASP A 103 -2.23 -6.58 -6.09
CA ASP A 103 -0.88 -6.98 -5.70
C ASP A 103 0.16 -5.88 -5.93
N LYS A 104 -0.02 -5.06 -6.97
CA LYS A 104 0.92 -3.99 -7.31
C LYS A 104 0.36 -2.66 -6.84
N GLN A 105 1.07 -2.02 -5.92
CA GLN A 105 0.71 -0.71 -5.37
C GLN A 105 1.80 0.31 -5.71
N PRO A 106 1.45 1.58 -6.01
CA PRO A 106 2.46 2.61 -6.29
C PRO A 106 3.27 2.93 -5.03
N VAL A 107 4.55 3.24 -5.22
CA VAL A 107 5.39 3.85 -4.17
C VAL A 107 5.59 5.30 -4.49
N TRP A 108 5.12 6.17 -3.62
CA TRP A 108 5.29 7.60 -3.74
C TRP A 108 6.41 8.08 -2.81
N LEU A 109 7.16 9.06 -3.28
CA LEU A 109 8.05 9.87 -2.47
C LEU A 109 7.31 11.17 -2.14
N LEU A 110 6.89 11.31 -0.89
CA LEU A 110 6.13 12.45 -0.38
C LEU A 110 7.06 13.43 0.33
N ASN A 111 6.91 14.71 0.01
CA ASN A 111 7.61 15.81 0.66
C ASN A 111 6.67 16.59 1.59
N ARG A 112 6.74 16.37 2.90
CA ARG A 112 6.03 17.18 3.93
C ARG A 112 6.92 18.26 4.54
N THR A 113 8.12 18.45 4.01
CA THR A 113 9.06 19.48 4.49
C THR A 113 8.75 20.83 3.86
N ALA A 114 9.39 21.89 4.35
CA ALA A 114 9.30 23.22 3.75
C ALA A 114 10.28 23.40 2.58
N GLN A 115 11.22 22.47 2.41
CA GLN A 115 12.25 22.50 1.39
C GLN A 115 11.77 21.80 0.12
N ARG A 116 12.28 22.25 -1.02
CA ARG A 116 12.17 21.49 -2.26
C ARG A 116 13.08 20.27 -2.20
N VAL A 117 12.59 19.14 -2.69
CA VAL A 117 13.35 17.88 -2.77
C VAL A 117 13.50 17.49 -4.23
N THR A 118 14.71 17.11 -4.67
CA THR A 118 14.90 16.51 -6.01
C THR A 118 15.24 15.03 -5.87
N TYR A 119 14.43 14.17 -6.49
CA TYR A 119 14.69 12.74 -6.60
C TYR A 119 15.81 12.47 -7.62
N ILE A 120 16.81 11.66 -7.23
CA ILE A 120 17.91 11.28 -8.12
C ILE A 120 17.81 9.80 -8.47
N ARG A 121 17.83 8.93 -7.47
CA ARG A 121 17.78 7.47 -7.66
C ARG A 121 17.30 6.71 -6.44
N ARG A 122 16.90 5.47 -6.65
CA ARG A 122 16.55 4.51 -5.59
C ARG A 122 17.33 3.21 -5.75
N SER A 123 17.48 2.50 -4.64
CA SER A 123 17.85 1.10 -4.63
C SER A 123 17.01 0.36 -3.60
N LEU A 124 16.64 -0.86 -3.93
CA LEU A 124 15.82 -1.75 -3.15
C LEU A 124 16.60 -3.04 -2.91
N TYR A 125 16.59 -3.48 -1.66
CA TYR A 125 16.98 -4.83 -1.28
C TYR A 125 15.86 -5.43 -0.44
N ALA A 126 15.32 -6.58 -0.82
CA ALA A 126 14.31 -7.29 -0.06
C ALA A 126 14.75 -8.73 0.20
N TYR A 127 14.27 -9.27 1.31
CA TYR A 127 14.38 -10.68 1.62
C TYR A 127 13.02 -11.19 2.07
N ALA A 128 12.67 -12.40 1.65
CA ALA A 128 11.43 -13.08 2.02
C ALA A 128 11.76 -14.47 2.55
N SER A 129 11.19 -14.83 3.71
CA SER A 129 11.28 -16.20 4.23
C SER A 129 10.14 -17.02 3.63
N THR A 130 10.46 -17.99 2.79
CA THR A 130 9.52 -18.94 2.20
C THR A 130 9.63 -20.30 2.90
N ASP A 131 8.72 -21.22 2.59
CA ASP A 131 8.77 -22.59 3.12
C ASP A 131 10.05 -23.34 2.69
N ASP A 132 10.63 -22.94 1.56
CA ASP A 132 11.82 -23.56 0.96
C ASP A 132 13.14 -22.83 1.30
N GLY A 133 13.09 -21.69 1.99
CA GLY A 133 14.29 -20.96 2.40
C GLY A 133 14.14 -19.44 2.51
N VAL A 134 15.22 -18.71 2.19
CA VAL A 134 15.22 -17.25 2.14
C VAL A 134 15.48 -16.84 0.70
N ASP A 135 14.53 -16.11 0.11
CA ASP A 135 14.67 -15.50 -1.19
C ASP A 135 15.15 -14.07 -1.05
N GLU A 136 16.10 -13.68 -1.91
CA GLU A 136 16.63 -12.32 -1.97
C GLU A 136 16.24 -11.64 -3.28
N TYR A 137 15.88 -10.37 -3.19
CA TYR A 137 15.51 -9.55 -4.32
C TYR A 137 16.22 -8.21 -4.29
N GLN A 138 16.75 -7.78 -5.44
CA GLN A 138 17.40 -6.49 -5.58
C GLN A 138 16.88 -5.79 -6.82
N ASP A 139 16.66 -4.49 -6.69
CA ASP A 139 16.28 -3.62 -7.79
C ASP A 139 16.86 -2.21 -7.61
N SER A 140 16.97 -1.45 -8.69
CA SER A 140 17.39 -0.06 -8.65
C SER A 140 16.75 0.75 -9.77
N GLY A 141 16.44 2.01 -9.48
CA GLY A 141 15.83 2.95 -10.43
C GLY A 141 16.47 4.32 -10.32
N SER A 142 16.23 5.18 -11.30
CA SER A 142 16.69 6.57 -11.26
C SER A 142 15.78 7.47 -12.07
N ALA A 143 15.75 8.75 -11.74
CA ALA A 143 14.91 9.71 -12.46
C ALA A 143 15.11 9.65 -13.99
N PHE A 144 16.34 9.41 -14.44
CA PHE A 144 16.65 9.22 -15.86
C PHE A 144 16.20 7.85 -16.40
N ALA A 145 16.55 6.75 -15.72
CA ALA A 145 16.22 5.40 -16.17
C ALA A 145 14.70 5.15 -16.18
N ASP A 146 13.99 5.76 -15.23
CA ASP A 146 12.55 5.64 -15.05
C ASP A 146 11.79 6.65 -15.95
N GLY A 147 12.49 7.52 -16.69
CA GLY A 147 11.88 8.50 -17.61
C GLY A 147 11.14 9.66 -16.93
N ILE A 148 11.37 9.90 -15.64
CA ILE A 148 10.67 10.90 -14.82
C ILE A 148 11.54 12.11 -14.46
N ALA A 149 12.72 12.26 -15.07
CA ALA A 149 13.68 13.32 -14.76
C ALA A 149 13.10 14.74 -14.81
N ALA A 150 12.20 15.01 -15.76
CA ALA A 150 11.55 16.32 -15.89
C ALA A 150 10.63 16.67 -14.71
N GLY A 151 10.10 15.66 -14.00
CA GLY A 151 9.25 15.80 -12.82
C GLY A 151 9.93 15.37 -11.52
N ALA A 152 11.26 15.27 -11.51
CA ALA A 152 12.00 14.77 -10.36
C ALA A 152 12.03 15.75 -9.17
N VAL A 153 11.65 17.00 -9.40
CA VAL A 153 11.51 18.03 -8.38
C VAL A 153 10.15 17.89 -7.71
N ILE A 154 10.16 17.82 -6.38
CA ILE A 154 8.98 17.63 -5.53
C ILE A 154 8.87 18.86 -4.63
N GLU A 155 7.86 19.69 -4.89
CA GLU A 155 7.63 20.89 -4.07
C GLU A 155 7.07 20.51 -2.68
N PRO A 156 7.14 21.43 -1.69
CA PRO A 156 6.51 21.24 -0.39
C PRO A 156 5.04 20.83 -0.50
N GLY A 157 4.68 19.70 0.12
CA GLY A 157 3.34 19.13 0.11
C GLY A 157 3.04 18.21 -1.08
N GLU A 158 3.94 18.11 -2.07
CA GLU A 158 3.75 17.26 -3.25
C GLU A 158 4.37 15.87 -3.09
N LYS A 159 4.03 14.98 -4.02
CA LYS A 159 4.59 13.63 -4.10
C LYS A 159 4.88 13.20 -5.52
N LEU A 160 5.84 12.29 -5.68
CA LEU A 160 6.26 11.71 -6.96
C LEU A 160 6.23 10.18 -6.89
N GLN A 161 5.60 9.52 -7.86
CA GLN A 161 5.70 8.06 -7.95
C GLN A 161 7.10 7.68 -8.43
N ILE A 162 7.81 6.87 -7.65
CA ILE A 162 9.20 6.47 -7.96
C ILE A 162 9.36 4.97 -8.14
N ASP A 163 8.36 4.17 -7.79
CA ASP A 163 8.42 2.71 -7.87
C ASP A 163 7.01 2.07 -7.83
N THR A 164 6.98 0.74 -7.94
CA THR A 164 5.82 -0.12 -7.66
C THR A 164 6.20 -1.17 -6.60
N TYR A 165 5.41 -1.27 -5.54
CA TYR A 165 5.52 -2.26 -4.48
C TYR A 165 4.67 -3.49 -4.79
N SER A 166 5.16 -4.67 -4.42
CA SER A 166 4.45 -5.94 -4.62
C SER A 166 3.98 -6.51 -3.29
N MET A 167 2.68 -6.68 -3.13
CA MET A 167 2.02 -7.34 -1.98
C MET A 167 2.07 -8.87 -2.09
N SER A 168 2.32 -9.40 -3.29
CA SER A 168 2.27 -10.83 -3.65
C SER A 168 3.45 -11.69 -3.17
N TRP A 169 4.33 -11.17 -2.31
CA TRP A 169 5.43 -11.98 -1.80
C TRP A 169 4.90 -12.92 -0.71
N ASP A 170 4.94 -14.21 -1.01
CA ASP A 170 4.64 -15.27 -0.03
C ASP A 170 5.71 -15.26 1.07
N GLY A 171 5.29 -15.56 2.29
CA GLY A 171 6.16 -15.53 3.46
C GLY A 171 6.32 -14.17 4.14
N ASP A 172 7.10 -14.13 5.21
CA ASP A 172 7.42 -12.88 5.91
C ASP A 172 8.55 -12.16 5.16
N PHE A 173 8.28 -10.95 4.68
CA PHE A 173 9.26 -10.19 3.91
C PHE A 173 9.46 -8.77 4.47
N VAL A 174 10.68 -8.28 4.27
CA VAL A 174 11.07 -6.92 4.57
C VAL A 174 11.85 -6.37 3.38
N SER A 175 11.52 -5.13 3.01
CA SER A 175 12.20 -4.41 1.94
C SER A 175 12.90 -3.18 2.49
N ASN A 176 14.21 -3.13 2.27
CA ASN A 176 15.08 -2.02 2.59
C ASN A 176 15.17 -1.09 1.40
N ARG A 177 14.65 0.12 1.56
CA ARG A 177 14.57 1.15 0.53
C ARG A 177 15.61 2.22 0.82
N ARG A 178 16.50 2.47 -0.14
CA ARG A 178 17.41 3.61 -0.11
C ARG A 178 17.06 4.57 -1.24
N VAL A 179 17.03 5.85 -0.94
CA VAL A 179 16.72 6.90 -1.90
C VAL A 179 17.78 7.98 -1.81
N VAL A 180 18.32 8.37 -2.96
CA VAL A 180 19.26 9.48 -3.07
C VAL A 180 18.49 10.71 -3.50
N LEU A 181 18.58 11.77 -2.70
CA LEU A 181 17.87 13.03 -2.89
C LEU A 181 18.87 14.19 -2.89
N LEU A 182 18.47 15.30 -3.51
CA LEU A 182 19.04 16.62 -3.30
C LEU A 182 18.05 17.45 -2.48
N VAL A 183 18.48 17.94 -1.32
CA VAL A 183 17.68 18.80 -0.43
C VAL A 183 18.56 19.97 -0.03
N ASP A 184 18.11 21.21 -0.26
CA ASP A 184 18.90 22.43 -0.05
C ASP A 184 20.31 22.36 -0.67
N ASP A 185 20.39 21.92 -1.93
CA ASP A 185 21.63 21.70 -2.68
C ASP A 185 22.61 20.67 -2.05
N GLU A 186 22.20 19.98 -0.98
CA GLU A 186 22.96 18.91 -0.38
C GLU A 186 22.46 17.54 -0.86
N ARG A 187 23.36 16.78 -1.46
CA ARG A 187 23.10 15.40 -1.84
C ARG A 187 23.22 14.50 -0.62
N GLY A 188 22.25 13.62 -0.43
CA GLY A 188 22.27 12.64 0.63
C GLY A 188 21.61 11.33 0.24
N GLU A 189 21.72 10.36 1.14
CA GLU A 189 20.99 9.10 1.09
C GLU A 189 20.06 8.99 2.28
N TRP A 190 18.83 8.58 1.99
CA TRP A 190 17.78 8.32 2.95
C TRP A 190 17.37 6.85 2.91
N PHE A 191 16.90 6.35 4.05
CA PHE A 191 16.59 4.95 4.25
C PHE A 191 15.25 4.75 4.96
N ALA A 192 14.49 3.75 4.50
CA ALA A 192 13.35 3.19 5.21
C ALA A 192 13.34 1.67 5.07
N SER A 193 12.85 0.99 6.10
CA SER A 193 12.57 -0.44 6.06
C SER A 193 11.06 -0.62 6.07
N ILE A 194 10.55 -1.39 5.11
CA ILE A 194 9.13 -1.59 4.88
C ILE A 194 8.86 -3.08 4.96
N SER A 195 8.16 -3.49 6.00
CA SER A 195 7.72 -4.88 6.20
C SER A 195 6.50 -5.22 5.35
N LYS A 196 6.10 -6.48 5.40
CA LYS A 196 4.98 -7.07 4.66
C LYS A 196 3.69 -6.21 4.71
N LEU A 197 2.96 -6.22 3.59
CA LEU A 197 1.73 -5.42 3.38
C LEU A 197 1.94 -3.91 3.61
N ALA A 198 3.03 -3.35 3.07
CA ALA A 198 3.39 -1.94 3.26
C ALA A 198 3.46 -1.53 4.74
N GLY A 199 3.99 -2.41 5.59
CA GLY A 199 4.10 -2.19 7.04
C GLY A 199 2.85 -2.47 7.86
N PHE A 200 1.67 -2.61 7.23
CA PHE A 200 0.40 -2.71 7.94
C PHE A 200 0.35 -3.87 8.93
N LEU A 201 0.94 -5.02 8.59
CA LEU A 201 0.90 -6.21 9.46
C LEU A 201 1.63 -5.98 10.80
N TRP A 202 2.63 -5.11 10.82
CA TRP A 202 3.50 -4.90 11.98
C TRP A 202 3.19 -3.60 12.72
N ASP A 203 2.72 -2.59 12.01
CA ASP A 203 2.30 -1.31 12.59
C ASP A 203 1.18 -0.72 11.74
N GLU A 204 -0.07 -1.04 12.11
CA GLU A 204 -1.27 -0.54 11.45
C GLU A 204 -1.38 0.99 11.52
N ASN A 205 -0.71 1.63 12.48
CA ASN A 205 -0.74 3.09 12.66
C ASN A 205 0.19 3.85 11.71
N LEU A 206 1.04 3.14 10.95
CA LEU A 206 1.83 3.78 9.89
C LEU A 206 0.93 4.28 8.76
N HIS A 207 -0.22 3.64 8.55
CA HIS A 207 -1.15 4.01 7.47
C HIS A 207 -0.49 4.12 6.08
N GLY A 208 0.54 3.30 5.84
CA GLY A 208 1.33 3.31 4.60
C GLY A 208 2.39 4.43 4.51
N LEU A 209 2.58 5.23 5.57
CA LEU A 209 3.59 6.28 5.66
C LEU A 209 4.89 5.75 6.27
N HIS A 210 5.97 5.75 5.51
CA HIS A 210 7.29 5.31 5.97
C HIS A 210 8.27 6.47 5.99
N LEU A 211 8.53 7.03 7.17
CA LEU A 211 9.46 8.14 7.34
C LEU A 211 10.89 7.74 6.90
N LEU A 212 11.44 8.52 5.97
CA LEU A 212 12.80 8.34 5.48
C LEU A 212 13.80 9.00 6.42
N LYS A 213 14.77 8.21 6.90
CA LYS A 213 15.86 8.70 7.75
C LYS A 213 17.10 8.96 6.92
N LYS A 214 17.69 10.15 7.01
CA LYS A 214 18.97 10.45 6.37
C LYS A 214 20.07 9.60 7.02
N VAL A 215 20.78 8.82 6.21
CA VAL A 215 21.82 7.89 6.69
C VAL A 215 23.23 8.29 6.25
N LYS A 216 23.35 9.10 5.19
CA LYS A 216 24.66 9.51 4.65
C LYS A 216 24.55 10.84 3.89
N ARG A 217 25.58 11.68 4.00
CA ARG A 217 25.85 12.80 3.08
C ARG A 217 26.75 12.30 1.93
N LEU A 218 26.46 12.71 0.70
CA LEU A 218 27.16 12.25 -0.50
C LEU A 218 27.98 13.37 -1.15
#